data_AF-A0A6D2L695-F1
#
_entry.id   AF-A0A6D2L695-F1
#
_cell.length_a   1.000
_cell.length_b   1.000
_cell.length_c   1.000
_cell.angle_alpha   90.00
_cell.angle_beta   90.00
_cell.angle_gamma   90.00
#
_symmetry.space_group_name_H-M   'P 1'
#
loop_
_entity.id
_entity.type
_entity.pdbx_description
1 polymer ?
#
loop_
_entity_poly.entity_id
_entity_poly.type
_entity_poly.pdbx_seq_one_letter_code
_entity_poly.pdbx_strand_id
1 'polypeptide(L)'
;MVKWLSRFFYYLDRYFIARRSLAPLSEVGMTCFRDLVYKELHSTAKDVVIELIHEEREGGQIDRALLKNVLDIYVETGTDQYKNDFETLMLKDSTVLLLSQGRKLDPRGLLP
;
A
#
# COMPACT_ATOMS: atom_id res chain seq x y z
N MET A 1 -15.31 4.30 -2.33
CA MET A 1 -16.48 4.88 -1.59
C MET A 1 -16.50 6.42 -1.61
N VAL A 2 -15.39 7.11 -1.36
CA VAL A 2 -15.33 8.60 -1.31
C VAL A 2 -15.82 9.27 -2.60
N LYS A 3 -15.52 8.69 -3.78
CA LYS A 3 -15.99 9.16 -5.10
C LYS A 3 -17.52 9.14 -5.28
N TRP A 4 -18.23 8.30 -4.53
CA TRP A 4 -19.70 8.24 -4.59
C TRP A 4 -20.34 9.25 -3.65
N LEU A 5 -19.79 9.41 -2.44
CA LEU A 5 -20.22 10.43 -1.48
C LEU A 5 -20.10 11.84 -2.04
N SER A 6 -19.05 12.15 -2.80
CA SER A 6 -18.91 13.46 -3.47
C SER A 6 -19.99 13.72 -4.52
N ARG A 7 -20.55 12.68 -5.16
CA ARG A 7 -21.68 12.83 -6.09
C ARG A 7 -22.99 13.11 -5.35
N PHE A 8 -23.22 12.44 -4.23
CA PHE A 8 -24.41 12.67 -3.40
C PHE A 8 -24.43 14.09 -2.80
N PHE A 9 -23.29 14.56 -2.31
CA PHE A 9 -23.15 15.87 -1.68
C PHE A 9 -22.63 16.96 -2.65
N TYR A 10 -22.77 16.74 -3.96
CA TYR A 10 -22.23 17.63 -4.98
C TYR A 10 -22.69 19.09 -4.83
N TYR A 11 -23.95 19.30 -4.43
CA TYR A 11 -24.48 20.65 -4.20
C TYR A 11 -23.78 21.35 -3.03
N LEU A 12 -23.49 20.62 -1.94
CA LEU A 12 -22.77 21.17 -0.80
C LEU A 12 -21.33 21.51 -1.16
N ASP A 13 -20.65 20.60 -1.88
CA ASP A 13 -19.29 20.83 -2.40
C ASP A 13 -19.25 22.08 -3.31
N ARG A 14 -20.19 22.19 -4.25
CA ARG A 14 -20.19 23.25 -5.26
C ARG A 14 -20.55 24.63 -4.71
N TYR A 15 -21.47 24.72 -3.75
CA TYR A 15 -21.99 26.01 -3.30
C TYR A 15 -21.58 26.36 -1.88
N PHE A 16 -21.74 25.45 -0.92
CA PHE A 16 -21.47 25.76 0.49
C PHE A 16 -19.97 25.78 0.78
N ILE A 17 -19.26 24.73 0.35
CA ILE A 17 -17.81 24.55 0.57
C ILE A 17 -17.03 25.57 -0.24
N ALA A 18 -17.38 25.77 -1.53
CA ALA A 18 -16.75 26.78 -2.39
C ALA A 18 -16.90 28.21 -1.86
N ARG A 19 -18.09 28.59 -1.34
CA ARG A 19 -18.32 29.95 -0.78
C ARG A 19 -17.54 30.21 0.51
N ARG A 20 -17.24 29.16 1.28
CA ARG A 20 -16.53 29.25 2.56
C ARG A 20 -15.03 28.93 2.43
N SER A 21 -14.55 28.63 1.23
CA SER A 21 -13.16 28.22 0.96
C SER A 21 -12.71 27.05 1.84
N LEU A 22 -13.59 26.08 2.08
CA LEU A 22 -13.30 24.88 2.87
C LEU A 22 -12.72 23.77 1.98
N ALA A 23 -12.07 22.78 2.60
CA ALA A 23 -11.60 21.59 1.90
C ALA A 23 -12.79 20.80 1.30
N PRO A 24 -12.67 20.26 0.07
CA PRO A 24 -13.70 19.42 -0.54
C PRO A 24 -14.01 18.18 0.29
N LEU A 25 -15.25 17.69 0.24
CA LEU A 25 -15.65 16.47 0.94
C LEU A 25 -14.81 15.25 0.57
N SER A 26 -14.32 15.18 -0.67
CA SER A 26 -13.42 14.10 -1.08
C SER A 26 -12.09 14.12 -0.34
N GLU A 27 -11.53 15.31 -0.08
CA GLU A 27 -10.26 15.46 0.64
C GLU A 27 -10.43 15.17 2.13
N VAL A 28 -11.53 15.66 2.72
CA VAL A 28 -11.88 15.37 4.12
C VAL A 28 -12.10 13.87 4.31
N GLY A 29 -12.84 13.23 3.40
CA GLY A 29 -13.09 11.78 3.45
C GLY A 29 -11.81 10.95 3.36
N MET A 30 -10.89 11.31 2.46
CA MET A 30 -9.57 10.65 2.37
C MET A 30 -8.73 10.88 3.62
N THR A 31 -8.76 12.09 4.17
CA THR A 31 -8.04 12.41 5.42
C THR A 31 -8.59 11.60 6.60
N CYS A 32 -9.91 11.51 6.76
CA CYS A 32 -10.51 10.66 7.78
C CYS A 32 -10.15 9.18 7.60
N PHE A 33 -10.18 8.65 6.38
CA PHE A 33 -9.77 7.27 6.13
C PHE A 33 -8.30 7.03 6.50
N ARG A 34 -7.41 7.94 6.09
CA ARG A 34 -5.99 7.86 6.42
C ARG A 34 -5.76 7.85 7.93
N ASP A 35 -6.41 8.77 8.64
CA ASP A 35 -6.14 8.99 10.05
C ASP A 35 -6.80 7.94 10.97
N LEU A 36 -7.96 7.40 10.58
CA LEU A 36 -8.73 6.46 11.40
C LEU A 36 -8.53 5.00 11.03
N VAL A 37 -8.14 4.71 9.78
CA VAL A 37 -8.07 3.33 9.27
C VAL A 37 -6.65 2.99 8.82
N TYR A 38 -6.09 3.77 7.90
CA TYR A 38 -4.78 3.45 7.32
C TYR A 38 -3.67 3.44 8.37
N LYS A 39 -3.58 4.47 9.23
CA LYS A 39 -2.54 4.55 10.27
C LYS A 39 -2.52 3.33 11.19
N GLU A 40 -3.69 2.81 11.56
CA GLU A 40 -3.80 1.66 12.45
C GLU A 40 -3.50 0.33 11.74
N LEU A 41 -3.93 0.18 10.48
CA LEU A 41 -3.89 -1.11 9.78
C LEU A 41 -2.68 -1.30 8.87
N HIS A 42 -2.02 -0.23 8.40
CA HIS A 42 -1.00 -0.33 7.35
C HIS A 42 0.20 -1.18 7.77
N SER A 43 0.59 -1.18 9.04
CA SER A 43 1.74 -1.94 9.56
C SER A 43 1.46 -3.43 9.53
N THR A 44 0.31 -3.85 10.08
CA THR A 44 -0.15 -5.25 10.07
C THR A 44 -0.41 -5.74 8.65
N ALA A 45 -1.11 -4.94 7.83
CA ALA A 45 -1.38 -5.29 6.44
C ALA A 45 -0.08 -5.47 5.65
N LYS A 46 0.94 -4.65 5.91
CA LYS A 46 2.25 -4.76 5.26
C LYS A 46 2.96 -6.06 5.62
N ASP A 47 2.98 -6.46 6.90
CA ASP A 47 3.63 -7.71 7.31
C ASP A 47 2.96 -8.93 6.64
N VAL A 48 1.62 -8.95 6.60
CA VAL A 48 0.84 -10.00 5.92
C VAL A 48 1.10 -10.02 4.41
N VAL A 49 1.18 -8.85 3.77
CA VAL A 49 1.46 -8.76 2.33
C VAL A 49 2.85 -9.30 1.98
N ILE A 50 3.87 -9.00 2.80
CA ILE A 50 5.21 -9.54 2.61
C ILE A 50 5.20 -11.06 2.72
N GLU A 51 4.50 -11.59 3.72
CA GLU A 51 4.35 -13.05 3.93
C GLU A 51 3.67 -13.72 2.73
N LEU A 52 2.58 -13.16 2.23
CA LEU A 52 1.88 -13.66 1.03
C LEU A 52 2.80 -13.68 -0.20
N ILE A 53 3.62 -12.64 -0.38
CA ILE A 53 4.55 -12.59 -1.52
C ILE A 53 5.68 -13.60 -1.34
N HIS A 54 6.12 -13.85 -0.12
CA HIS A 54 7.09 -14.89 0.16
C HIS A 54 6.53 -16.28 -0.16
N GLU A 55 5.31 -16.57 0.30
CA GLU A 55 4.60 -17.83 0.02
C GLU A 55 4.45 -18.06 -1.50
N GLU A 56 4.06 -17.02 -2.25
CA GLU A 56 3.99 -17.11 -3.71
C GLU A 56 5.35 -17.41 -4.35
N ARG A 57 6.44 -16.82 -3.85
CA ARG A 57 7.80 -17.05 -4.37
C ARG A 57 8.30 -18.47 -4.10
N GLU A 58 7.85 -19.09 -3.01
CA GLU A 58 8.14 -20.50 -2.71
C GLU A 58 7.28 -21.49 -3.51
N GLY A 59 6.37 -20.98 -4.35
CA GLY A 59 5.48 -21.78 -5.19
C GLY A 59 4.11 -22.06 -4.57
N GLY A 60 3.77 -21.39 -3.47
CA GLY A 60 2.44 -21.41 -2.88
C GLY A 60 1.41 -20.70 -3.77
N GLN A 61 0.14 -21.10 -3.64
CA GLN A 61 -0.96 -20.43 -4.33
C GLN A 61 -1.53 -19.33 -3.43
N ILE A 62 -1.52 -18.09 -3.92
CA ILE A 62 -2.13 -16.96 -3.24
C ILE A 62 -3.28 -16.37 -4.05
N ASP A 63 -4.18 -15.66 -3.37
CA ASP A 63 -5.16 -14.81 -4.03
C ASP A 63 -4.50 -13.50 -4.50
N ARG A 64 -4.02 -13.51 -5.76
CA ARG A 64 -3.43 -12.33 -6.40
C ARG A 64 -4.40 -11.15 -6.52
N ALA A 65 -5.71 -11.41 -6.62
CA ALA A 65 -6.70 -10.35 -6.71
C ALA A 65 -6.83 -9.63 -5.36
N LEU A 66 -6.84 -10.38 -4.25
CA LEU A 66 -6.78 -9.82 -2.90
C LEU A 66 -5.51 -9.00 -2.69
N LEU A 67 -4.35 -9.56 -3.04
CA LEU A 67 -3.07 -8.86 -2.94
C LEU A 67 -3.09 -7.53 -3.70
N LYS A 68 -3.58 -7.55 -4.95
CA LYS A 68 -3.70 -6.34 -5.77
C LYS A 68 -4.64 -5.30 -5.14
N ASN A 69 -5.79 -5.73 -4.62
CA ASN A 69 -6.75 -4.81 -3.97
C ASN A 69 -6.14 -4.12 -2.75
N VAL A 70 -5.33 -4.84 -1.97
CA VAL A 70 -4.61 -4.26 -0.82
C VAL A 70 -3.55 -3.26 -1.29
N LEU A 71 -2.78 -3.60 -2.34
CA LEU A 71 -1.80 -2.68 -2.93
C LEU A 71 -2.43 -1.40 -3.49
N ASP A 72 -3.60 -1.53 -4.12
CA ASP A 72 -4.35 -0.38 -4.63
C ASP A 72 -4.71 0.61 -3.49
N ILE A 73 -4.90 0.17 -2.24
CA ILE A 73 -5.13 1.05 -1.07
C ILE A 73 -3.87 1.87 -0.72
N TYR A 74 -2.68 1.25 -0.75
CA TYR A 74 -1.42 1.97 -0.51
C TYR A 74 -1.20 3.06 -1.57
N VAL A 75 -1.50 2.75 -2.84
CA VAL A 75 -1.41 3.71 -3.94
C VAL A 75 -2.44 4.85 -3.79
N GLU A 76 -3.68 4.54 -3.43
CA GLU A 76 -4.74 5.54 -3.23
C GLU A 76 -4.48 6.46 -2.03
N THR A 77 -3.69 6.02 -1.03
CA THR A 77 -3.36 6.84 0.15
C THR A 77 -2.33 7.93 -0.16
N GLY A 78 -1.43 7.67 -1.13
CA GLY A 78 -0.51 8.67 -1.67
C GLY A 78 0.84 8.08 -2.07
N THR A 79 1.52 8.74 -3.02
CA THR A 79 2.79 8.27 -3.59
C THR A 79 3.90 8.14 -2.55
N ASP A 80 3.95 9.05 -1.58
CA ASP A 80 4.98 9.03 -0.53
C ASP A 80 4.72 7.91 0.49
N GLN A 81 3.45 7.67 0.84
CA GLN A 81 3.03 6.59 1.72
C GLN A 81 3.34 5.23 1.08
N TYR A 82 3.00 5.04 -0.20
CA TYR A 82 3.35 3.82 -0.92
C TYR A 82 4.86 3.55 -0.91
N LYS A 83 5.68 4.57 -1.21
CA LYS A 83 7.15 4.43 -1.24
C LYS A 83 7.73 4.07 0.12
N ASN A 84 7.31 4.77 1.16
CA ASN A 84 7.90 4.65 2.49
C ASN A 84 7.36 3.43 3.24
N ASP A 85 6.05 3.19 3.16
CA ASP A 85 5.37 2.17 3.97
C ASP A 85 5.41 0.78 3.31
N PHE A 86 5.60 0.72 1.99
CA PHE A 86 5.59 -0.53 1.23
C PHE A 86 6.86 -0.75 0.39
N GLU A 87 7.13 0.10 -0.61
CA GLU A 87 8.17 -0.15 -1.62
C GLU A 87 9.57 -0.34 -1.01
N THR A 88 9.96 0.56 -0.10
CA THR A 88 11.28 0.50 0.56
C THR A 88 11.47 -0.80 1.35
N LEU A 89 10.42 -1.27 2.01
CA LEU A 89 10.47 -2.48 2.84
C LEU A 89 10.45 -3.75 1.99
N MET A 90 9.64 -3.77 0.93
CA MET A 90 9.61 -4.85 -0.05
C MET A 90 10.94 -5.04 -0.78
N LEU A 91 11.58 -3.93 -1.18
CA LEU A 91 12.90 -3.97 -1.80
C LEU A 91 13.95 -4.50 -0.81
N LYS A 92 13.90 -4.04 0.45
CA LYS A 92 14.79 -4.54 1.49
C LYS A 92 14.62 -6.04 1.71
N ASP A 93 13.39 -6.52 1.83
CA ASP A 93 13.11 -7.96 2.01
C ASP A 93 13.57 -8.79 0.81
N SER A 94 13.27 -8.32 -0.41
CA SER A 94 13.67 -8.99 -1.65
C SER A 94 15.17 -9.05 -1.85
N THR A 95 15.92 -7.99 -1.48
CA THR A 95 17.39 -8.02 -1.55
C THR A 95 17.99 -9.01 -0.56
N VAL A 96 17.46 -9.11 0.66
CA VAL A 96 17.89 -10.09 1.65
C VAL A 96 17.66 -11.53 1.14
N LEU A 97 16.50 -11.80 0.56
CA LEU A 97 16.19 -13.10 -0.04
C LEU A 97 17.08 -13.44 -1.24
N LEU A 98 17.33 -12.50 -2.15
CA LEU A 98 18.19 -12.74 -3.30
C LEU A 98 19.65 -12.97 -2.89
N LEU A 99 20.14 -12.27 -1.86
CA LEU A 99 21.48 -12.50 -1.31
C LEU A 99 21.59 -13.84 -0.57
N SER A 100 20.52 -14.29 0.09
CA SER A 100 20.51 -15.61 0.74
C SER A 100 20.43 -16.75 -0.28
N GLN A 101 19.64 -16.60 -1.35
CA GLN A 101 19.58 -17.54 -2.47
C GLN A 101 20.89 -17.56 -3.27
N GLY A 102 21.49 -16.40 -3.54
CA GLY A 102 22.79 -16.29 -4.21
C GLY A 102 23.90 -17.02 -3.45
N ARG A 103 23.96 -16.89 -2.13
CA ARG A 103 24.89 -17.67 -1.28
C ARG A 103 24.62 -19.18 -1.28
N LYS A 104 23.38 -19.60 -1.50
CA LYS A 104 22.98 -21.02 -1.56
C LYS A 104 23.33 -21.67 -2.90
N LEU A 105 23.39 -20.87 -3.97
CA LEU A 105 23.74 -21.30 -5.33
C LEU A 105 25.25 -21.31 -5.63
N ASP A 106 26.07 -20.70 -4.76
CA ASP A 106 27.52 -20.76 -4.83
C ASP A 106 28.13 -21.65 -3.73
N PRO A 107 28.12 -22.98 -3.88
CA PRO A 107 28.82 -23.89 -2.98
C PRO A 107 30.33 -23.96 -3.22
N ARG A 108 30.88 -23.15 -4.15
CA ARG A 108 32.31 -23.16 -4.51
C ARG A 108 32.86 -21.75 -4.54
N GLY A 109 33.02 -21.16 -3.36
CA GLY A 109 33.91 -20.01 -3.20
C GLY A 109 35.31 -20.36 -3.71
N LEU A 110 35.63 -19.88 -4.91
CA LEU A 110 37.00 -19.66 -5.35
C LEU A 110 37.16 -18.16 -5.56
N LEU A 111 37.89 -17.54 -4.64
CA LEU A 111 38.46 -16.19 -4.73
C LEU A 111 39.35 -16.04 -5.98
N PRO A 112 39.60 -14.80 -6.40
CA PRO A 112 40.88 -14.19 -6.03
C PRO A 112 40.75 -13.06 -4.99
#